data_AF-A0A6J4H4U9-F1
#
_entry.id   AF-A0A6J4H4U9-F1
#
_cell.length_a   1.000
_cell.length_b   1.000
_cell.length_c   1.000
_cell.angle_alpha   90.00
_cell.angle_beta   90.00
_cell.angle_gamma   90.00
#
_symmetry.space_group_name_H-M   'P 1'
#
loop_
_entity.id
_entity.type
_entity.pdbx_description
1 polymer ?
#
loop_
_entity_poly.entity_id
_entity_poly.type
_entity_poly.pdbx_seq_one_letter_code
_entity_poly.pdbx_strand_id
1 'polypeptide(L)'
;MTTIPLHSLMRLGAVGVAVLLAAATGGKTPWLEIAFSLGFGHYLLSLLYAKKQIARVVREPQTLAACAVLVAGAGALYVNGFSLVIYFGVHHVFNEVYLLGRAVRLDDGADARRLRLWSILLNFFIYFGLLRHHAELGFVPRETLVNVLLAGLAVGYPAFFFYLLRLRRSLTTAQLVDLCTFEVLGFLLLVVSCFVNIWFVQIVFYHFVFWALFPLPRMAAQGRGPALTYVALNVAATAFFLLLSPLALLPVHLSAGQWDAQFRFWSYLHITLSFALSTAHPAWITRWFQSRPAAPPVAAASGTGRAPV
;
A
#
# COMPACT_ATOMS: atom_id res chain seq x y z
N MET A 1 13.77 23.06 -16.43
CA MET A 1 14.20 21.75 -15.88
C MET A 1 13.00 21.13 -15.17
N THR A 2 12.55 19.94 -15.58
CA THR A 2 11.44 19.25 -14.91
C THR A 2 11.97 18.54 -13.66
N THR A 3 11.50 18.93 -12.48
CA THR A 3 11.81 18.24 -11.24
C THR A 3 11.07 16.90 -11.20
N ILE A 4 11.77 15.83 -10.76
CA ILE A 4 11.14 14.52 -10.56
C ILE A 4 10.09 14.66 -9.46
N PRO A 5 8.86 14.12 -9.62
CA PRO A 5 7.86 14.13 -8.58
C PRO A 5 8.40 13.51 -7.28
N LEU A 6 8.13 14.15 -6.15
CA LEU A 6 8.59 13.69 -4.84
C LEU A 6 8.15 12.25 -4.53
N HIS A 7 6.94 11.89 -4.97
CA HIS A 7 6.40 10.56 -4.80
C HIS A 7 7.17 9.50 -5.61
N SER A 8 7.55 9.80 -6.86
CA SER A 8 8.46 8.96 -7.64
C SER A 8 9.80 8.77 -6.92
N LEU A 9 10.37 9.84 -6.33
CA LEU A 9 11.62 9.74 -5.57
C LEU A 9 11.48 8.85 -4.33
N MET A 10 10.34 8.90 -3.64
CA MET A 10 10.07 8.01 -2.50
C MET A 10 10.01 6.54 -2.90
N ARG A 11 9.37 6.22 -4.03
CA ARG A 11 9.32 4.85 -4.56
C ARG A 11 10.71 4.35 -4.92
N LEU A 12 11.48 5.16 -5.65
CA LEU A 12 12.87 4.84 -5.98
C LEU A 12 13.72 4.65 -4.72
N GLY A 13 13.56 5.54 -3.73
CA GLY A 13 14.22 5.43 -2.43
C GLY A 13 13.85 4.15 -1.68
N ALA A 14 12.55 3.82 -1.62
CA ALA A 14 12.07 2.62 -0.95
C ALA A 14 12.57 1.33 -1.63
N VAL A 15 12.55 1.27 -2.97
CA VAL A 15 13.13 0.15 -3.73
C VAL A 15 14.64 0.07 -3.51
N GLY A 16 15.35 1.20 -3.56
CA GLY A 16 16.78 1.27 -3.29
C GLY A 16 17.14 0.74 -1.91
N VAL A 17 16.42 1.17 -0.86
CA VAL A 17 16.61 0.67 0.52
C VAL A 17 16.34 -0.82 0.61
N ALA A 18 15.26 -1.32 -0.02
CA ALA A 18 14.94 -2.74 -0.01
C ALA A 18 16.02 -3.60 -0.70
N VAL A 19 16.50 -3.16 -1.87
CA VAL A 19 17.58 -3.84 -2.62
C VAL A 19 18.89 -3.81 -1.86
N LEU A 20 19.30 -2.65 -1.34
CA LEU A 20 20.55 -2.49 -0.59
C LEU A 20 20.56 -3.34 0.68
N LEU A 21 19.46 -3.34 1.44
CA LEU A 21 19.38 -4.14 2.67
C LEU A 21 19.39 -5.64 2.37
N ALA A 22 18.67 -6.09 1.33
CA ALA A 22 18.69 -7.47 0.90
C ALA A 22 20.08 -7.92 0.42
N ALA A 23 20.77 -7.07 -0.35
CA ALA A 23 22.12 -7.34 -0.84
C ALA A 23 23.15 -7.37 0.30
N ALA A 24 23.12 -6.39 1.20
CA ALA A 24 24.09 -6.25 2.30
C ALA A 24 24.04 -7.43 3.29
N THR A 25 22.90 -8.08 3.41
CA THR A 25 22.67 -9.13 4.40
C THR A 25 22.80 -10.54 3.83
N GLY A 26 23.04 -10.68 2.53
CA GLY A 26 23.29 -11.97 1.88
C GLY A 26 22.18 -12.99 2.11
N GLY A 27 20.95 -12.54 2.32
CA GLY A 27 19.79 -13.40 2.63
C GLY A 27 19.74 -13.97 4.05
N LYS A 28 20.57 -13.52 5.00
CA LYS A 28 20.66 -14.05 6.37
C LYS A 28 19.50 -13.59 7.28
N THR A 29 19.21 -14.37 8.33
CA THR A 29 18.19 -14.10 9.37
C THR A 29 18.09 -12.64 9.88
N PRO A 30 19.19 -11.88 10.10
CA PRO A 30 19.10 -10.54 10.67
C PRO A 30 18.25 -9.52 9.89
N TRP A 31 18.18 -9.63 8.55
CA TRP A 31 17.40 -8.67 7.77
C TRP A 31 15.90 -8.91 7.90
N LEU A 32 15.48 -10.17 8.07
CA LEU A 32 14.08 -10.54 8.28
C LEU A 32 13.57 -9.92 9.57
N GLU A 33 14.39 -9.94 10.62
CA GLU A 33 14.02 -9.35 11.91
C GLU A 33 13.86 -7.83 11.83
N ILE A 34 14.72 -7.16 11.06
CA ILE A 34 14.57 -5.72 10.78
C ILE A 34 13.28 -5.47 10.01
N ALA A 35 12.99 -6.27 8.97
CA ALA A 35 11.79 -6.11 8.17
C ALA A 35 10.51 -6.33 8.98
N PHE A 36 10.48 -7.36 9.84
CA PHE A 36 9.33 -7.66 10.69
C PHE A 36 9.17 -6.61 11.79
N SER A 37 10.26 -6.16 12.41
CA SER A 37 10.23 -5.09 13.43
C SER A 37 9.71 -3.78 12.84
N LEU A 38 10.14 -3.43 11.63
CA LEU A 38 9.61 -2.29 10.90
C LEU A 38 8.12 -2.47 10.59
N GLY A 39 7.71 -3.68 10.22
CA GLY A 39 6.30 -4.03 9.98
C GLY A 39 5.43 -3.90 11.22
N PHE A 40 5.85 -4.43 12.37
CA PHE A 40 5.13 -4.24 13.63
C PHE A 40 5.06 -2.77 14.04
N GLY A 41 6.15 -2.02 13.87
CA GLY A 41 6.17 -0.57 14.06
C GLY A 41 5.15 0.13 13.15
N HIS A 42 5.10 -0.25 11.87
CA HIS A 42 4.12 0.24 10.90
C HIS A 42 2.67 -0.09 11.34
N TYR A 43 2.40 -1.31 11.79
CA TYR A 43 1.07 -1.71 12.27
C TYR A 43 0.63 -0.87 13.47
N LEU A 44 1.50 -0.72 14.48
CA LEU A 44 1.22 0.09 15.67
C LEU A 44 0.96 1.56 15.31
N LEU A 45 1.84 2.16 14.52
CA LEU A 45 1.71 3.57 14.14
C LEU A 45 0.50 3.82 13.24
N SER A 46 0.13 2.85 12.40
CA SER A 46 -1.09 2.95 11.58
C SER A 46 -2.35 3.10 12.44
N LEU A 47 -2.44 2.37 13.57
CA LEU A 47 -3.55 2.49 14.52
C LEU A 47 -3.53 3.85 15.21
N LEU A 48 -2.35 4.31 15.63
CA LEU A 48 -2.19 5.62 16.26
C LEU A 48 -2.64 6.77 15.33
N TYR A 49 -2.27 6.69 14.05
CA TYR A 49 -2.68 7.68 13.05
C TYR A 49 -4.16 7.58 12.68
N ALA A 50 -4.76 6.39 12.80
CA ALA A 50 -6.18 6.16 12.56
C ALA A 50 -7.09 6.50 13.76
N LYS A 51 -6.57 7.05 14.87
CA LYS A 51 -7.33 7.28 16.10
C LYS A 51 -8.67 8.02 15.92
N LYS A 52 -8.72 8.99 14.99
CA LYS A 52 -9.95 9.76 14.73
C LYS A 52 -10.99 8.92 13.99
N GLN A 53 -10.56 8.08 13.06
CA GLN A 53 -11.39 7.14 12.32
C GLN A 53 -11.90 6.05 13.27
N ILE A 54 -11.04 5.48 14.11
CA ILE A 54 -11.42 4.51 15.15
C ILE A 54 -12.48 5.11 16.09
N ALA A 55 -12.25 6.32 16.59
CA ALA A 55 -13.23 7.00 17.45
C ALA A 55 -14.59 7.23 16.75
N ARG A 56 -14.61 7.41 15.43
CA ARG A 56 -15.86 7.52 14.66
C ARG A 56 -16.55 6.18 14.53
N VAL A 57 -15.81 5.13 14.15
CA VAL A 57 -16.32 3.75 14.04
C VAL A 57 -16.99 3.31 15.32
N VAL A 58 -16.37 3.56 16.48
CA VAL A 58 -16.90 3.14 17.80
C VAL A 58 -18.17 3.89 18.19
N ARG A 59 -18.38 5.12 17.69
CA ARG A 59 -19.56 5.93 18.00
C ARG A 59 -20.81 5.51 17.21
N GLU A 60 -20.63 4.78 16.12
CA GLU A 60 -21.72 4.41 15.20
C GLU A 60 -21.93 2.88 15.23
N PRO A 61 -23.01 2.37 15.85
CA PRO A 61 -23.21 0.92 16.02
C PRO A 61 -23.14 0.11 14.72
N GLN A 62 -23.68 0.65 13.62
CA GLN A 62 -23.65 0.00 12.30
C GLN A 62 -22.22 -0.14 11.78
N THR A 63 -21.43 0.94 11.88
CA THR A 63 -20.04 0.98 11.46
C THR A 63 -19.17 0.07 12.34
N LEU A 64 -19.41 0.06 13.66
CA LEU A 64 -18.75 -0.84 14.60
C LEU A 64 -19.03 -2.31 14.27
N ALA A 65 -20.30 -2.67 14.01
CA ALA A 65 -20.66 -4.02 13.63
C ALA A 65 -19.98 -4.46 12.32
N ALA A 66 -19.97 -3.59 11.30
CA ALA A 66 -19.27 -3.86 10.05
C ALA A 66 -17.76 -4.05 10.26
N CYS A 67 -17.12 -3.24 11.11
CA CYS A 67 -15.71 -3.41 11.48
C CYS A 67 -15.47 -4.70 12.28
N ALA A 68 -16.38 -5.10 13.18
CA ALA A 68 -16.27 -6.35 13.93
C ALA A 68 -16.35 -7.57 12.99
N VAL A 69 -17.25 -7.55 12.01
CA VAL A 69 -17.33 -8.58 10.96
C VAL A 69 -16.05 -8.64 10.15
N LEU A 70 -15.47 -7.49 9.77
CA LEU A 70 -14.17 -7.44 9.11
C LEU A 70 -13.07 -8.10 9.96
N VAL A 71 -12.94 -7.72 11.24
CA VAL A 71 -11.92 -8.30 12.14
C VAL A 71 -12.12 -9.80 12.32
N ALA A 72 -13.36 -10.27 12.46
CA ALA A 72 -13.67 -11.70 12.50
C ALA A 72 -13.26 -12.40 11.19
N GLY A 73 -13.52 -11.77 10.05
CA GLY A 73 -13.06 -12.25 8.74
C GLY A 73 -11.54 -12.35 8.63
N ALA A 74 -10.80 -11.37 9.17
CA ALA A 74 -9.33 -11.42 9.23
C ALA A 74 -8.84 -12.63 10.05
N GLY A 75 -9.46 -12.86 11.21
CA GLY A 75 -9.18 -14.02 12.05
C GLY A 75 -9.50 -15.34 11.32
N ALA A 76 -10.61 -15.40 10.61
CA ALA A 76 -10.98 -16.58 9.82
C ALA A 76 -9.97 -16.84 8.70
N LEU A 77 -9.54 -15.83 7.94
CA LEU A 77 -8.51 -15.98 6.90
C LEU A 77 -7.18 -16.48 7.47
N TYR A 78 -6.76 -15.95 8.61
CA TYR A 78 -5.56 -16.39 9.31
C TYR A 78 -5.65 -17.86 9.77
N VAL A 79 -6.74 -18.23 10.46
CA VAL A 79 -6.94 -19.60 10.98
C VAL A 79 -7.07 -20.63 9.86
N ASN A 80 -7.71 -20.27 8.74
CA ASN A 80 -7.83 -21.14 7.57
C ASN A 80 -6.57 -21.19 6.71
N GLY A 81 -5.50 -20.48 7.09
CA GLY A 81 -4.24 -20.47 6.34
C GLY A 81 -4.40 -19.94 4.92
N PHE A 82 -5.25 -18.93 4.71
CA PHE A 82 -5.33 -18.25 3.42
C PHE A 82 -3.93 -17.74 3.01
N SER A 83 -3.69 -17.56 1.72
CA SER A 83 -2.39 -17.08 1.25
C SER A 83 -2.21 -15.61 1.63
N LEU A 84 -1.24 -15.34 2.50
CA LEU A 84 -0.88 -13.97 2.86
C LEU A 84 -0.27 -13.26 1.63
N VAL A 85 0.41 -14.00 0.75
CA VAL A 85 0.92 -13.47 -0.53
C VAL A 85 -0.20 -12.92 -1.40
N ILE A 86 -1.30 -13.65 -1.56
CA ILE A 86 -2.46 -13.17 -2.34
C ILE A 86 -3.12 -12.00 -1.61
N TYR A 87 -3.33 -12.12 -0.30
CA TYR A 87 -4.04 -11.09 0.48
C TYR A 87 -3.30 -9.75 0.51
N PHE A 88 -1.99 -9.80 0.75
CA PHE A 88 -1.10 -8.65 0.67
C PHE A 88 -1.04 -8.10 -0.75
N GLY A 89 -0.99 -8.94 -1.78
CA GLY A 89 -0.99 -8.49 -3.18
C GLY A 89 -2.19 -7.61 -3.53
N VAL A 90 -3.39 -8.04 -3.12
CA VAL A 90 -4.61 -7.23 -3.29
C VAL A 90 -4.47 -5.90 -2.56
N HIS A 91 -4.13 -5.93 -1.27
CA HIS A 91 -3.95 -4.73 -0.48
C HIS A 91 -2.92 -3.76 -1.08
N HIS A 92 -1.77 -4.29 -1.50
CA HIS A 92 -0.62 -3.56 -2.00
C HIS A 92 -0.95 -2.85 -3.32
N VAL A 93 -1.49 -3.59 -4.30
CA VAL A 93 -1.84 -3.04 -5.63
C VAL A 93 -2.88 -1.94 -5.51
N PHE A 94 -3.94 -2.15 -4.72
CA PHE A 94 -4.97 -1.12 -4.56
C PHE A 94 -4.41 0.13 -3.88
N ASN A 95 -3.58 -0.02 -2.84
CA ASN A 95 -2.97 1.12 -2.17
C ASN A 95 -2.09 1.95 -3.11
N GLU A 96 -1.26 1.32 -3.93
CA GLU A 96 -0.36 2.01 -4.86
C GLU A 96 -1.11 2.78 -5.95
N VAL A 97 -2.15 2.18 -6.54
CA VAL A 97 -2.93 2.82 -7.62
C VAL A 97 -3.82 3.95 -7.10
N TYR A 98 -4.45 3.78 -5.94
CA TYR A 98 -5.37 4.80 -5.41
C TYR A 98 -4.65 5.95 -4.72
N LEU A 99 -3.41 5.76 -4.28
CA LEU A 99 -2.54 6.83 -3.83
C LEU A 99 -2.17 7.77 -4.99
N LEU A 100 -1.88 7.22 -6.18
CA LEU A 100 -1.65 8.00 -7.41
C LEU A 100 -2.89 8.82 -7.84
N GLY A 101 -4.08 8.22 -7.76
CA GLY A 101 -5.35 8.89 -8.09
C GLY A 101 -5.68 10.10 -7.22
N ARG A 102 -4.97 10.30 -6.09
CA ARG A 102 -5.11 11.49 -5.24
C ARG A 102 -4.07 12.56 -5.53
N ALA A 103 -2.86 12.15 -5.92
CA ALA A 103 -1.80 13.08 -6.32
C ALA A 103 -2.13 13.73 -7.67
N VAL A 104 -2.75 12.96 -8.58
CA VAL A 104 -3.20 13.44 -9.87
C VAL A 104 -4.72 13.58 -9.84
N ARG A 105 -5.23 14.82 -9.81
CA ARG A 105 -6.66 15.12 -10.01
C ARG A 105 -7.03 14.77 -11.45
N LEU A 106 -7.24 13.50 -11.72
CA LEU A 106 -7.90 13.04 -12.92
C LEU A 106 -9.39 13.29 -12.73
N ASP A 107 -10.01 14.02 -13.65
CA ASP A 107 -11.47 14.08 -13.70
C ASP A 107 -12.03 12.65 -13.71
N ASP A 108 -13.11 12.39 -12.96
CA ASP A 108 -13.72 11.06 -12.81
C ASP A 108 -14.40 10.53 -14.09
N GLY A 109 -13.99 11.02 -15.26
CA GLY A 109 -14.40 10.56 -16.57
C GLY A 109 -14.11 9.08 -16.81
N ALA A 110 -14.78 8.53 -17.83
CA ALA A 110 -14.70 7.11 -18.16
C ALA A 110 -13.26 6.63 -18.41
N ASP A 111 -12.45 7.44 -19.11
CA ASP A 111 -11.06 7.11 -19.43
C ASP A 111 -10.17 7.05 -18.18
N ALA A 112 -10.35 7.94 -17.20
CA ALA A 112 -9.61 7.90 -15.94
C ALA A 112 -9.96 6.68 -15.09
N ARG A 113 -11.22 6.23 -15.11
CA ARG A 113 -11.64 4.98 -14.45
C ARG A 113 -11.02 3.76 -15.14
N ARG A 114 -10.98 3.75 -16.48
CA ARG A 114 -10.37 2.68 -17.25
C ARG A 114 -8.85 2.63 -17.08
N LEU A 115 -8.17 3.78 -17.06
CA LEU A 115 -6.74 3.85 -16.74
C LEU A 115 -6.45 3.25 -15.36
N ARG A 116 -7.24 3.61 -14.34
CA ARG A 116 -7.12 3.04 -12.99
C ARG A 116 -7.32 1.53 -12.98
N LEU A 117 -8.35 1.02 -13.67
CA LEU A 117 -8.60 -0.42 -13.79
C LEU A 117 -7.40 -1.14 -14.42
N TRP A 118 -6.88 -0.63 -15.54
CA TRP A 118 -5.75 -1.25 -16.23
C TRP A 118 -4.45 -1.15 -15.43
N SER A 119 -4.24 -0.06 -14.68
CA SER A 119 -3.14 0.04 -13.72
C SER A 119 -3.26 -1.01 -12.63
N ILE A 120 -4.45 -1.23 -12.03
CA ILE A 120 -4.66 -2.31 -11.04
C ILE A 120 -4.32 -3.68 -11.63
N LEU A 121 -4.89 -4.02 -12.80
CA LEU A 121 -4.66 -5.31 -13.45
C LEU A 121 -3.19 -5.52 -13.79
N LEU A 122 -2.55 -4.50 -14.39
CA LEU A 122 -1.14 -4.54 -14.75
C LEU A 122 -0.25 -4.76 -13.51
N ASN A 123 -0.51 -4.05 -12.43
CA ASN A 123 0.25 -4.18 -11.19
C ASN A 123 0.00 -5.51 -10.47
N PHE A 124 -1.16 -6.14 -10.63
CA PHE A 124 -1.36 -7.53 -10.22
C PHE A 124 -0.47 -8.50 -11.01
N PHE A 125 -0.42 -8.36 -12.34
CA PHE A 125 0.45 -9.21 -13.17
C PHE A 125 1.93 -8.99 -12.85
N ILE A 126 2.36 -7.76 -12.60
CA ILE A 126 3.71 -7.46 -12.13
C ILE A 126 3.95 -8.14 -10.78
N TYR A 127 3.08 -7.93 -9.79
CA TYR A 127 3.23 -8.50 -8.44
C TYR A 127 3.35 -10.03 -8.46
N PHE A 128 2.43 -10.72 -9.13
CA PHE A 128 2.49 -12.18 -9.24
C PHE A 128 3.63 -12.66 -10.14
N GLY A 129 4.07 -11.86 -11.11
CA GLY A 129 5.25 -12.12 -11.92
C GLY A 129 6.54 -12.09 -11.10
N LEU A 130 6.68 -11.10 -10.20
CA LEU A 130 7.81 -11.01 -9.27
C LEU A 130 7.85 -12.21 -8.32
N LEU A 131 6.68 -12.67 -7.87
CA LEU A 131 6.54 -13.76 -6.89
C LEU A 131 6.26 -15.13 -7.50
N ARG A 132 6.41 -15.32 -8.82
CA ARG A 132 6.06 -16.57 -9.55
C ARG A 132 6.76 -17.84 -9.05
N HIS A 133 7.79 -17.71 -8.22
CA HIS A 133 8.51 -18.82 -7.60
C HIS A 133 8.10 -19.10 -6.15
N HIS A 134 7.15 -18.33 -5.60
CA HIS A 134 6.71 -18.48 -4.23
C HIS A 134 5.81 -19.71 -4.05
N ALA A 135 6.07 -20.49 -2.99
CA ALA A 135 5.38 -21.76 -2.75
C ALA A 135 3.85 -21.63 -2.62
N GLU A 136 3.37 -20.54 -2.02
CA GLU A 136 1.92 -20.26 -1.91
C GLU A 136 1.20 -20.09 -3.27
N LEU A 137 1.92 -19.90 -4.38
CA LEU A 137 1.33 -19.87 -5.73
C LEU A 137 1.36 -21.23 -6.43
N GLY A 138 1.84 -22.28 -5.75
CA GLY A 138 1.98 -23.63 -6.31
C GLY A 138 0.67 -24.35 -6.62
N PHE A 139 -0.49 -23.77 -6.26
CA PHE A 139 -1.80 -24.29 -6.66
C PHE A 139 -2.09 -24.09 -8.15
N VAL A 140 -1.34 -23.23 -8.85
CA VAL A 140 -1.38 -23.08 -10.31
C VAL A 140 -0.12 -23.70 -10.91
N PRO A 141 -0.23 -24.58 -11.93
CA PRO A 141 0.95 -25.08 -12.64
C PRO A 141 1.82 -23.94 -13.14
N ARG A 142 3.14 -24.05 -12.96
CA ARG A 142 4.09 -22.96 -13.23
C ARG A 142 4.01 -22.44 -14.67
N GLU A 143 3.87 -23.34 -15.64
CA GLU A 143 3.73 -22.98 -17.06
C GLU A 143 2.46 -22.17 -17.32
N THR A 144 1.33 -22.62 -16.76
CA THR A 144 0.06 -21.89 -16.82
C THR A 144 0.18 -20.51 -16.18
N LEU A 145 0.80 -20.41 -14.99
CA LEU A 145 1.03 -19.14 -14.31
C LEU A 145 1.85 -18.19 -15.20
N VAL A 146 2.99 -18.65 -15.72
CA VAL A 146 3.84 -17.83 -16.59
C VAL A 146 3.09 -17.38 -17.85
N ASN A 147 2.35 -18.27 -18.51
CA ASN A 147 1.58 -17.92 -19.70
C ASN A 147 0.49 -16.87 -19.42
N VAL A 148 -0.25 -17.02 -18.31
CA VAL A 148 -1.26 -16.04 -17.88
C VAL A 148 -0.62 -14.70 -17.57
N LEU A 149 0.52 -14.69 -16.88
CA LEU A 149 1.25 -13.46 -16.58
C LEU A 149 1.72 -12.76 -17.85
N LEU A 150 2.33 -13.48 -18.79
CA LEU A 150 2.80 -12.92 -20.06
C LEU A 150 1.64 -12.36 -20.91
N ALA A 151 0.54 -13.10 -21.02
CA ALA A 151 -0.66 -12.63 -21.71
C ALA A 151 -1.25 -11.38 -21.03
N GLY A 152 -1.31 -11.40 -19.70
CA GLY A 152 -1.78 -10.27 -18.89
C GLY A 152 -0.94 -9.01 -19.07
N LEU A 153 0.39 -9.14 -19.10
CA LEU A 153 1.31 -8.03 -19.38
C LEU A 153 1.19 -7.54 -20.83
N ALA A 154 1.09 -8.47 -21.79
CA ALA A 154 0.96 -8.17 -23.21
C ALA A 154 -0.33 -7.42 -23.56
N VAL A 155 -1.42 -7.65 -22.82
CA VAL A 155 -2.67 -6.89 -22.95
C VAL A 155 -2.67 -5.65 -22.07
N GLY A 156 -2.16 -5.77 -20.85
CA GLY A 156 -2.19 -4.73 -19.82
C GLY A 156 -1.39 -3.49 -20.19
N TYR A 157 -0.17 -3.63 -20.71
CA TYR A 157 0.66 -2.49 -21.12
C TYR A 157 0.03 -1.68 -22.27
N PRO A 158 -0.36 -2.28 -23.41
CA PRO A 158 -1.03 -1.54 -24.48
C PRO A 158 -2.30 -0.86 -24.00
N ALA A 159 -3.12 -1.53 -23.19
CA ALA A 159 -4.35 -0.93 -22.67
C ALA A 159 -4.07 0.25 -21.72
N PHE A 160 -3.12 0.10 -20.79
CA PHE A 160 -2.67 1.18 -19.90
C PHE A 160 -2.18 2.39 -20.71
N PHE A 161 -1.26 2.19 -21.64
CA PHE A 161 -0.71 3.28 -22.47
C PHE A 161 -1.75 3.89 -23.40
N PHE A 162 -2.68 3.12 -23.94
CA PHE A 162 -3.79 3.63 -24.75
C PHE A 162 -4.64 4.64 -23.96
N TYR A 163 -5.07 4.29 -22.74
CA TYR A 163 -5.85 5.21 -21.90
C TYR A 163 -5.01 6.37 -21.36
N LEU A 164 -3.72 6.16 -21.08
CA LEU A 164 -2.81 7.22 -20.69
C LEU A 164 -2.65 8.26 -21.80
N LEU A 165 -2.48 7.81 -23.05
CA LEU A 165 -2.36 8.69 -24.22
C LEU A 165 -3.63 9.50 -24.47
N ARG A 166 -4.82 8.92 -24.24
CA ARG A 166 -6.09 9.65 -24.29
C ARG A 166 -6.18 10.76 -23.25
N LEU A 167 -5.59 10.55 -22.06
CA LEU A 167 -5.54 11.53 -20.97
C LEU A 167 -4.35 12.48 -21.06
N ARG A 168 -3.39 12.25 -21.99
CA ARG A 168 -2.12 12.98 -22.08
C ARG A 168 -2.29 14.50 -22.13
N ARG A 169 -3.32 14.99 -22.83
CA ARG A 169 -3.57 16.44 -22.98
C ARG A 169 -3.97 17.11 -21.66
N SER A 170 -4.55 16.35 -20.73
CA SER A 170 -4.97 16.83 -19.40
C SER A 170 -3.89 16.64 -18.34
N LEU A 171 -2.73 16.11 -18.70
CA LEU A 171 -1.66 15.74 -17.78
C LEU A 171 -0.39 16.56 -18.01
N THR A 172 0.16 17.08 -16.92
CA THR A 172 1.51 17.66 -16.91
C THR A 172 2.57 16.56 -17.03
N THR A 173 3.77 16.92 -17.46
CA THR A 173 4.91 15.98 -17.49
C THR A 173 5.19 15.35 -16.13
N ALA A 174 5.12 16.13 -15.06
CA ALA A 174 5.30 15.61 -13.69
C ALA A 174 4.25 14.56 -13.34
N GLN A 175 2.98 14.80 -13.66
CA GLN A 175 1.90 13.83 -13.41
C GLN A 175 2.07 12.56 -14.25
N LEU A 176 2.53 12.67 -15.50
CA LEU A 176 2.82 11.51 -16.33
C LEU A 176 3.96 10.66 -15.76
N VAL A 177 5.04 11.32 -15.32
CA VAL A 177 6.15 10.63 -14.66
C VAL A 177 5.64 9.90 -13.43
N ASP A 178 4.86 10.56 -12.57
CA ASP A 178 4.33 9.94 -11.35
C ASP A 178 3.41 8.75 -11.65
N LEU A 179 2.51 8.89 -12.64
CA LEU A 179 1.60 7.84 -13.10
C LEU A 179 2.30 6.64 -13.75
N CYS A 180 3.46 6.82 -14.37
CA CYS A 180 4.19 5.73 -15.02
C CYS A 180 5.29 5.14 -14.12
N THR A 181 5.69 5.82 -13.05
CA THR A 181 6.86 5.41 -12.26
C THR A 181 6.68 4.00 -11.71
N PHE A 182 5.49 3.67 -11.20
CA PHE A 182 5.23 2.38 -10.57
C PHE A 182 5.25 1.24 -11.60
N GLU A 183 4.59 1.43 -12.74
CA GLU A 183 4.50 0.46 -13.82
C GLU A 183 5.85 0.23 -14.50
N VAL A 184 6.65 1.29 -14.70
CA VAL A 184 7.99 1.20 -15.28
C VAL A 184 8.95 0.55 -14.28
N LEU A 185 8.95 0.96 -13.02
CA LEU A 185 9.80 0.36 -11.99
C LEU A 185 9.44 -1.10 -11.76
N GLY A 186 8.15 -1.42 -11.72
CA GLY A 186 7.64 -2.78 -11.64
C GLY A 186 8.06 -3.65 -12.83
N PHE A 187 8.03 -3.11 -14.05
CA PHE A 187 8.57 -3.81 -15.23
C PHE A 187 10.05 -4.14 -15.09
N LEU A 188 10.85 -3.14 -14.70
CA LEU A 188 12.29 -3.30 -14.55
C LEU A 188 12.61 -4.34 -13.48
N LEU A 189 11.90 -4.30 -12.35
CA LEU A 189 12.02 -5.31 -11.30
C LEU A 189 11.58 -6.70 -11.80
N LEU A 190 10.57 -6.78 -12.65
CA LEU A 190 10.15 -8.05 -13.24
C LEU A 190 11.23 -8.63 -14.16
N VAL A 191 11.86 -7.81 -15.00
CA VAL A 191 13.00 -8.23 -15.83
C VAL A 191 14.16 -8.70 -14.96
N VAL A 192 14.51 -7.93 -13.92
CA VAL A 192 15.55 -8.33 -12.95
C VAL A 192 15.19 -9.65 -12.28
N SER A 193 13.91 -9.85 -11.95
CA SER A 193 13.44 -11.07 -11.30
C SER A 193 13.62 -12.34 -12.14
N CYS A 194 13.85 -12.22 -13.45
CA CYS A 194 14.21 -13.36 -14.31
C CYS A 194 15.60 -13.92 -13.99
N PHE A 195 16.46 -13.11 -13.35
CA PHE A 195 17.84 -13.46 -13.00
C PHE A 195 18.02 -13.66 -11.49
N VAL A 196 17.17 -13.04 -10.67
CA VAL A 196 17.22 -13.15 -9.20
C VAL A 196 15.84 -13.43 -8.62
N ASN A 197 15.77 -14.29 -7.61
CA ASN A 197 14.51 -14.53 -6.91
C ASN A 197 14.17 -13.33 -6.03
N ILE A 198 13.02 -12.72 -6.29
CA ILE A 198 12.42 -11.70 -5.42
C ILE A 198 11.49 -12.41 -4.43
N TRP A 199 11.77 -12.23 -3.15
CA TRP A 199 11.07 -12.88 -2.06
C TRP A 199 9.92 -11.99 -1.59
N PHE A 200 8.83 -12.62 -1.16
CA PHE A 200 7.64 -11.91 -0.66
C PHE A 200 7.97 -10.85 0.38
N VAL A 201 8.81 -11.20 1.36
CA VAL A 201 9.22 -10.30 2.43
C VAL A 201 10.01 -9.07 1.93
N GLN A 202 10.67 -9.12 0.77
CA GLN A 202 11.30 -7.94 0.17
C GLN A 202 10.25 -6.94 -0.35
N ILE A 203 9.16 -7.42 -0.92
CA ILE A 203 8.03 -6.57 -1.36
C ILE A 203 7.30 -5.98 -0.15
N VAL A 204 7.10 -6.79 0.89
CA VAL A 204 6.54 -6.33 2.17
C VAL A 204 7.44 -5.26 2.82
N PHE A 205 8.75 -5.46 2.79
CA PHE A 205 9.71 -4.47 3.30
C PHE A 205 9.69 -3.16 2.50
N TYR A 206 9.68 -3.24 1.15
CA TYR A 206 9.47 -2.07 0.29
C TYR A 206 8.22 -1.30 0.72
N HIS A 207 7.11 -2.00 0.94
CA HIS A 207 5.86 -1.38 1.36
C HIS A 207 6.00 -0.64 2.69
N PHE A 208 6.62 -1.23 3.71
CA PHE A 208 6.82 -0.54 4.99
C PHE A 208 7.73 0.69 4.87
N VAL A 209 8.83 0.59 4.12
CA VAL A 209 9.74 1.73 3.90
C VAL A 209 9.02 2.83 3.14
N PHE A 210 8.29 2.50 2.08
CA PHE A 210 7.51 3.47 1.32
C PHE A 210 6.49 4.19 2.23
N TRP A 211 5.73 3.45 3.04
CA TRP A 211 4.74 4.04 3.94
C TRP A 211 5.34 4.78 5.14
N ALA A 212 6.59 4.49 5.51
CA ALA A 212 7.33 5.32 6.45
C ALA A 212 7.75 6.66 5.82
N LEU A 213 8.17 6.66 4.55
CA LEU A 213 8.60 7.86 3.84
C LEU A 213 7.42 8.75 3.40
N PHE A 214 6.31 8.15 2.96
CA PHE A 214 5.22 8.87 2.31
C PHE A 214 4.60 10.02 3.15
N PRO A 215 4.34 9.87 4.46
CA PRO A 215 3.81 10.95 5.29
C PRO A 215 4.83 12.05 5.61
N LEU A 216 6.13 11.78 5.46
CA LEU A 216 7.20 12.65 5.96
C LEU A 216 7.15 14.08 5.39
N PRO A 217 6.96 14.33 4.08
CA PRO A 217 6.87 15.70 3.55
C PRO A 217 5.68 16.46 4.11
N ARG A 218 4.55 15.78 4.33
CA ARG A 218 3.38 16.39 4.95
C ARG A 218 3.64 16.78 6.40
N MET A 219 4.43 15.98 7.13
CA MET A 219 4.84 16.33 8.49
C MET A 219 5.87 17.47 8.48
N ALA A 220 6.83 17.46 7.55
CA ALA A 220 7.81 18.52 7.37
C ALA A 220 7.17 19.86 7.00
N ALA A 221 6.11 19.84 6.19
CA ALA A 221 5.33 21.04 5.85
C ALA A 221 4.59 21.64 7.05
N GLN A 222 4.33 20.87 8.12
CA GLN A 222 3.78 21.37 9.38
C GLN A 222 4.85 21.93 10.33
N GLY A 223 6.13 21.78 9.99
CA GLY A 223 7.27 22.25 10.77
C GLY A 223 8.26 21.14 11.13
N ARG A 224 9.44 21.55 11.63
CA ARG A 224 10.52 20.63 12.01
C ARG A 224 10.13 19.70 13.17
N GLY A 225 9.43 20.23 14.18
CA GLY A 225 8.99 19.46 15.35
C GLY A 225 8.13 18.24 14.97
N PRO A 226 7.00 18.41 14.26
CA PRO A 226 6.17 17.29 13.81
C PRO A 226 6.93 16.24 12.98
N ALA A 227 7.82 16.66 12.09
CA ALA A 227 8.65 15.73 11.31
C ALA A 227 9.61 14.92 12.19
N LEU A 228 10.31 15.57 13.13
CA LEU A 228 11.20 14.89 14.07
C LEU A 228 10.43 13.91 14.96
N THR A 229 9.27 14.31 15.49
CA THR A 229 8.41 13.41 16.28
C THR A 229 7.99 12.20 15.47
N TYR A 230 7.60 12.39 14.20
CA TYR A 230 7.21 11.29 13.32
C TYR A 230 8.38 10.31 13.08
N VAL A 231 9.58 10.82 12.80
CA VAL A 231 10.78 9.99 12.61
C VAL A 231 11.14 9.26 13.91
N ALA A 232 11.14 9.98 15.04
CA ALA A 232 11.43 9.40 16.36
C ALA A 232 10.46 8.27 16.72
N LEU A 233 9.17 8.43 16.44
CA LEU A 233 8.17 7.39 16.68
C LEU A 233 8.41 6.14 15.81
N ASN A 234 8.76 6.30 14.53
CA ASN A 234 9.10 5.17 13.66
C ASN A 234 10.35 4.42 14.15
N VAL A 235 11.40 5.16 14.52
CA VAL A 235 12.64 4.59 15.04
C VAL A 235 12.39 3.89 16.38
N ALA A 236 11.70 4.55 17.32
CA ALA A 236 11.40 3.99 18.63
C ALA A 236 10.51 2.74 18.54
N ALA A 237 9.48 2.75 17.69
CA ALA A 237 8.62 1.58 17.50
C ALA A 237 9.40 0.41 16.88
N THR A 238 10.21 0.67 15.85
CA THR A 238 11.05 -0.37 15.22
C THR A 238 12.06 -0.94 16.21
N ALA A 239 12.75 -0.08 16.98
CA ALA A 239 13.71 -0.51 17.99
C ALA A 239 13.05 -1.32 19.11
N PHE A 240 11.87 -0.90 19.56
CA PHE A 240 11.08 -1.63 20.55
C PHE A 240 10.75 -3.06 20.08
N PHE A 241 10.27 -3.23 18.85
CA PHE A 241 9.98 -4.55 18.31
C PHE A 241 11.24 -5.38 18.04
N LEU A 242 12.36 -4.74 17.68
CA LEU A 242 13.64 -5.44 17.55
C LEU A 242 14.12 -6.03 18.88
N LEU A 243 13.85 -5.35 20.01
CA LEU A 243 14.12 -5.85 21.36
C LEU A 243 13.23 -7.04 21.77
N LEU A 244 12.15 -7.31 21.03
CA LEU A 244 11.28 -8.48 21.23
C LEU A 244 11.56 -9.61 20.23
N SER A 245 12.39 -9.34 19.21
CA SER A 245 12.70 -10.28 18.13
C SER A 245 13.53 -11.47 18.62
N PRO A 246 13.60 -12.58 17.87
CA PRO A 246 14.46 -13.73 18.17
C PRO A 246 15.96 -13.41 18.27
N LEU A 247 16.40 -12.25 17.78
CA LEU A 247 17.79 -11.79 17.88
C LEU A 247 18.04 -10.88 19.09
N ALA A 248 17.02 -10.59 19.89
CA ALA A 248 17.18 -9.73 21.04
C ALA A 248 18.08 -10.38 22.11
N LEU A 249 18.93 -9.56 22.72
CA LEU A 249 19.76 -9.97 23.85
C LEU A 249 18.98 -10.00 25.18
N LEU A 250 17.73 -9.53 25.17
CA LEU A 250 16.90 -9.49 26.36
C LEU A 250 16.30 -10.87 26.67
N PRO A 251 16.14 -11.21 27.97
CA PRO A 251 15.56 -12.50 28.37
C PRO A 251 14.08 -12.64 27.97
N VAL A 252 13.40 -11.54 27.67
CA VAL A 252 12.01 -11.51 27.19
C VAL A 252 12.03 -11.28 25.68
N HIS A 253 12.13 -12.36 24.91
CA HIS A 253 12.06 -12.35 23.46
C HIS A 253 11.12 -13.44 22.96
N LEU A 254 10.62 -13.29 21.74
CA LEU A 254 9.77 -14.29 21.11
C LEU A 254 10.63 -15.34 20.40
N SER A 255 10.18 -16.61 20.42
CA SER A 255 10.79 -17.62 19.56
C SER A 255 10.52 -17.30 18.08
N ALA A 256 11.36 -17.78 17.16
CA ALA A 256 11.19 -17.52 15.73
C ALA A 256 9.80 -17.92 15.20
N GLY A 257 9.26 -19.05 15.67
CA GLY A 257 7.91 -19.48 15.29
C GLY A 257 6.80 -18.57 15.84
N GLN A 258 6.93 -18.10 17.08
CA GLN A 258 5.99 -17.12 17.66
C GLN A 258 6.07 -15.78 16.92
N TRP A 259 7.28 -15.33 16.59
CA TRP A 259 7.51 -14.07 15.88
C TRP A 259 6.87 -14.08 14.48
N ASP A 260 7.09 -15.13 13.70
CA ASP A 260 6.44 -15.32 12.39
C ASP A 260 4.91 -15.42 12.52
N ALA A 261 4.41 -16.21 13.48
CA ALA A 261 2.99 -16.34 13.72
C ALA A 261 2.32 -15.01 14.08
N GLN A 262 2.95 -14.21 14.94
CA GLN A 262 2.49 -12.86 15.28
C GLN A 262 2.55 -11.94 14.06
N PHE A 263 3.64 -11.95 13.30
CA PHE A 263 3.79 -11.09 12.13
C PHE A 263 2.69 -11.37 11.09
N ARG A 264 2.40 -12.65 10.82
CA ARG A 264 1.29 -13.06 9.95
C ARG A 264 -0.06 -12.61 10.49
N PHE A 265 -0.35 -12.87 11.77
CA PHE A 265 -1.61 -12.48 12.39
C PHE A 265 -1.84 -10.96 12.29
N TRP A 266 -0.83 -10.16 12.65
CA TRP A 266 -0.91 -8.71 12.58
C TRP A 266 -0.95 -8.20 11.13
N SER A 267 -0.33 -8.91 10.18
CA SER A 267 -0.48 -8.61 8.74
C SER A 267 -1.93 -8.75 8.28
N TYR A 268 -2.59 -9.86 8.64
CA TYR A 268 -4.00 -10.07 8.33
C TYR A 268 -4.86 -8.96 8.92
N LEU A 269 -4.71 -8.72 10.22
CA LEU A 269 -5.49 -7.70 10.92
C LEU A 269 -5.24 -6.31 10.33
N HIS A 270 -4.00 -5.93 10.09
CA HIS A 270 -3.63 -4.64 9.53
C HIS A 270 -4.21 -4.44 8.13
N ILE A 271 -4.03 -5.41 7.23
CA ILE A 271 -4.58 -5.34 5.87
C ILE A 271 -6.10 -5.16 5.94
N THR A 272 -6.79 -5.96 6.74
CA THR A 272 -8.25 -5.88 6.87
C THR A 272 -8.71 -4.54 7.44
N LEU A 273 -8.10 -4.10 8.54
CA LEU A 273 -8.42 -2.82 9.17
C LEU A 273 -8.13 -1.65 8.24
N SER A 274 -7.13 -1.75 7.37
CA SER A 274 -6.83 -0.71 6.41
C SER A 274 -8.03 -0.43 5.49
N PHE A 275 -8.80 -1.45 5.06
CA PHE A 275 -9.98 -1.25 4.20
C PHE A 275 -11.08 -0.40 4.86
N ALA A 276 -11.16 -0.41 6.19
CA ALA A 276 -12.11 0.41 6.94
C ALA A 276 -11.52 1.77 7.33
N LEU A 277 -10.28 1.80 7.79
CA LEU A 277 -9.70 2.94 8.49
C LEU A 277 -8.80 3.81 7.60
N SER A 278 -8.15 3.21 6.61
CA SER A 278 -7.22 3.94 5.75
C SER A 278 -7.98 4.77 4.74
N THR A 279 -7.56 6.02 4.61
CA THR A 279 -8.06 6.85 3.52
C THR A 279 -7.48 6.40 2.18
N ALA A 280 -6.37 5.66 2.12
CA ALA A 280 -5.71 5.31 0.84
C ALA A 280 -6.55 4.39 -0.07
N HIS A 281 -7.58 3.73 0.48
CA HIS A 281 -8.43 2.81 -0.27
C HIS A 281 -9.49 3.50 -1.12
N PRO A 282 -10.02 2.80 -2.14
CA PRO A 282 -11.14 3.29 -2.94
C PRO A 282 -12.33 3.71 -2.08
N ALA A 283 -12.97 4.82 -2.44
CA ALA A 283 -14.17 5.32 -1.76
C ALA A 283 -15.31 4.29 -1.75
N TRP A 284 -15.39 3.43 -2.78
CA TRP A 284 -16.42 2.40 -2.86
C TRP A 284 -16.22 1.23 -1.89
N ILE A 285 -14.99 1.04 -1.37
CA ILE A 285 -14.67 0.11 -0.27
C ILE A 285 -14.91 0.80 1.08
N THR A 286 -14.33 1.99 1.26
CA THR A 286 -14.36 2.67 2.57
C THR A 286 -15.76 3.16 2.96
N ARG A 287 -16.67 3.44 2.00
CA ARG A 287 -18.05 3.88 2.28
C ARG A 287 -18.91 2.87 3.05
N TRP A 288 -18.50 1.61 3.11
CA TRP A 288 -19.18 0.59 3.93
C TRP A 288 -18.83 0.72 5.43
N PHE A 289 -17.74 1.44 5.73
CA PHE A 289 -17.16 1.56 7.08
C PHE A 289 -16.98 3.02 7.52
N GLN A 290 -17.39 3.97 6.69
CA GLN A 290 -17.32 5.39 6.97
C GLN A 290 -18.67 6.00 6.63
N SER A 291 -19.32 6.60 7.63
CA SER A 291 -20.54 7.37 7.44
C SER A 291 -20.32 8.40 6.33
N ARG A 292 -21.28 8.48 5.40
CA ARG A 292 -21.24 9.45 4.31
C ARG A 292 -21.06 10.84 4.92
N PRO A 293 -20.14 11.68 4.40
CA PRO A 293 -20.13 13.08 4.78
C PRO A 293 -21.57 13.60 4.64
N ALA A 294 -22.10 14.23 5.69
CA ALA A 294 -23.38 14.90 5.59
C ALA A 294 -23.34 15.76 4.32
N ALA A 295 -24.37 15.65 3.48
CA ALA A 295 -24.44 16.46 2.26
C ALA A 295 -24.13 17.91 2.68
N PRO A 296 -23.23 18.62 1.95
CA PRO A 296 -22.98 20.01 2.27
C PRO A 296 -24.34 20.71 2.34
N PRO A 297 -24.59 21.55 3.36
CA PRO A 297 -25.85 22.26 3.46
C PRO A 297 -26.09 22.90 2.09
N VAL A 298 -27.21 22.54 1.45
CA VAL A 298 -27.62 23.15 0.19
C VAL A 298 -27.57 24.63 0.47
N ALA A 299 -26.62 25.34 -0.15
CA ALA A 299 -26.52 26.78 0.01
C ALA A 299 -27.91 27.30 -0.33
N ALA A 300 -28.62 27.81 0.68
CA ALA A 300 -29.95 28.33 0.49
C ALA A 300 -29.83 29.30 -0.67
N ALA A 301 -30.53 29.00 -1.77
CA ALA A 301 -30.51 29.82 -2.96
C ALA A 301 -30.77 31.26 -2.49
N SER A 302 -29.72 32.08 -2.52
CA SER A 302 -29.81 33.47 -2.14
C SER A 302 -30.66 34.14 -3.20
N GLY A 303 -31.96 34.09 -3.00
CA GLY A 303 -32.97 34.80 -3.76
C GLY A 303 -32.74 36.29 -3.58
N THR A 304 -31.82 36.85 -4.35
CA THR A 304 -31.82 38.27 -4.68
C THR A 304 -31.87 38.38 -6.19
N GLY A 305 -33.02 37.97 -6.74
CA GLY A 305 -33.49 38.55 -7.98
C GLY A 305 -33.73 40.04 -7.74
N ARG A 306 -32.77 40.87 -8.14
CA ARG A 306 -33.05 42.26 -8.54
C ARG A 306 -32.92 42.30 -10.05
N ALA A 307 -34.04 42.49 -10.72
CA ALA A 307 -34.10 42.83 -12.12
C ALA A 307 -33.38 44.18 -12.34
N PRO A 308 -32.63 44.35 -13.42
CA PRO A 308 -32.18 45.67 -13.84
C PRO A 308 -33.40 46.46 -14.36
N VAL A 309 -33.60 47.65 -13.78
CA VAL A 309 -34.40 48.73 -14.37
C VAL A 309 -33.47 49.53 -15.28
#